data_AF-A0A7W5TXS5-F1
#
_entry.id   AF-A0A7W5TXS5-F1
#
_cell.length_a   1.000
_cell.length_b   1.000
_cell.length_c   1.000
_cell.angle_alpha   90.00
_cell.angle_beta   90.00
_cell.angle_gamma   90.00
#
_symmetry.space_group_name_H-M   'P 1'
#
loop_
_entity.id
_entity.type
_entity.pdbx_description
1 polymer ?
#
loop_
_entity_poly.entity_id
_entity_poly.type
_entity_poly.pdbx_seq_one_letter_code
_entity_poly.pdbx_strand_id
1 'polypeptide(L)' 'MRKTREDLTISEALRDPLIAMVLRADGVKLEDFKQLLETAAHKREPRPSTAVSDMIGSFASRANLPAMPCFG' A
#
# COMPACT_ATOMS: atom_id res chain seq x y z
N MET A 1 5.32 7.81 19.98
CA MET A 1 5.30 7.62 18.50
C MET A 1 5.13 6.14 18.22
N ARG A 2 3.98 5.70 17.65
CA ARG A 2 3.85 4.34 17.13
C ARG A 2 4.62 4.31 15.81
N LYS A 3 5.80 3.71 15.79
CA LYS A 3 6.53 3.46 14.55
C LYS A 3 5.65 2.52 13.74
N THR A 4 5.01 3.02 12.67
CA THR A 4 4.37 2.17 11.67
C THR A 4 5.46 1.20 11.23
N ARG A 5 5.24 -0.09 11.47
CA ARG A 5 6.20 -1.13 11.08
C ARG A 5 6.41 -0.97 9.58
N GLU A 6 7.64 -0.70 9.19
CA GLU A 6 8.02 -0.69 7.78
C GLU A 6 7.73 -2.10 7.25
N ASP A 7 6.97 -2.17 6.15
CA ASP A 7 6.66 -3.44 5.52
C ASP A 7 7.94 -4.08 5.01
N LEU A 8 8.12 -5.37 5.28
CA LEU A 8 9.26 -6.12 4.78
C LEU A 8 9.12 -6.35 3.28
N THR A 9 10.20 -6.14 2.53
CA THR A 9 10.29 -6.64 1.16
C THR A 9 10.29 -8.16 1.17
N ILE A 10 9.92 -8.77 0.03
CA ILE A 10 9.93 -10.24 -0.13
C ILE A 10 11.31 -10.80 0.22
N SER A 11 12.39 -10.11 -0.19
CA SER A 11 13.77 -10.54 0.06
C SER A 11 14.19 -10.47 1.53
N GLU A 12 13.59 -9.56 2.31
CA GLU A 12 13.83 -9.45 3.75
C GLU A 12 13.03 -10.52 4.49
N ALA A 13 11.76 -10.73 4.11
CA ALA A 13 10.92 -11.77 4.68
C ALA A 13 11.53 -13.17 4.50
N LEU A 14 12.17 -13.44 3.36
CA LEU A 14 12.86 -14.71 3.09
C LEU A 14 14.15 -14.90 3.91
N ARG A 15 14.75 -13.82 4.41
CA ARG A 15 15.97 -13.84 5.22
C ARG A 15 15.70 -13.69 6.71
N ASP A 16 14.45 -13.44 7.10
CA ASP A 16 14.07 -13.25 8.49
C ASP A 16 14.20 -14.57 9.27
N PRO A 17 14.96 -14.58 10.39
CA PRO A 17 15.21 -15.81 11.15
C PRO A 17 13.97 -16.33 11.87
N LEU A 18 13.03 -15.46 12.26
CA LEU A 18 11.79 -15.87 12.90
C LEU A 18 10.86 -16.53 11.89
N ILE A 19 10.70 -15.93 10.70
CA ILE A 19 9.93 -16.51 9.60
C ILE A 19 10.52 -17.87 9.23
N ALA A 20 11.84 -17.97 9.06
CA ALA A 20 12.49 -19.24 8.75
C ALA A 20 12.27 -20.32 9.81
N MET A 21 12.23 -19.96 11.10
CA MET A 21 11.90 -20.91 12.17
C MET A 21 10.47 -21.43 12.06
N VAL A 22 9.50 -20.55 11.79
CA VAL A 22 8.09 -20.92 11.64
C VAL A 22 7.88 -21.81 10.42
N LEU A 23 8.44 -21.45 9.27
CA LEU A 23 8.32 -22.26 8.04
C LEU A 23 8.83 -23.68 8.26
N ARG A 24 9.96 -23.84 8.98
CA ARG A 24 10.51 -25.16 9.31
C ARG A 24 9.61 -25.94 10.27
N ALA A 25 9.02 -25.27 11.27
CA ALA A 25 8.09 -25.91 12.19
C ALA A 25 6.83 -26.43 11.48
N ASP A 26 6.38 -25.70 10.46
CA ASP A 26 5.20 -26.04 9.66
C ASP A 26 5.50 -26.95 8.45
N GLY A 27 6.77 -27.32 8.23
CA GLY A 27 7.17 -28.15 7.09
C GLY A 27 7.03 -27.47 5.73
N VAL A 28 6.97 -26.13 5.70
CA VAL A 28 6.85 -25.33 4.48
C VAL A 28 8.22 -25.07 3.88
N LYS A 29 8.37 -25.31 2.58
CA LYS A 29 9.61 -25.02 1.87
C LYS A 29 9.73 -23.53 1.57
N LEU A 30 10.97 -23.05 1.54
CA LEU A 30 11.28 -21.65 1.23
C LEU A 30 10.83 -21.26 -0.20
N GLU A 31 10.89 -22.20 -1.15
CA GLU A 31 10.45 -22.00 -2.54
C GLU A 31 8.94 -21.74 -2.64
N ASP A 32 8.13 -22.53 -1.92
CA ASP A 32 6.68 -22.38 -1.90
C ASP A 32 6.26 -21.06 -1.25
N PHE A 33 6.94 -20.68 -0.15
CA PHE A 33 6.71 -19.41 0.52
C PHE A 33 7.07 -18.21 -0.38
N LYS A 34 8.20 -18.28 -1.10
CA LYS A 34 8.59 -17.26 -2.07
C LYS A 34 7.53 -17.10 -3.15
N GLN A 35 7.08 -18.19 -3.77
CA GLN A 35 6.08 -18.15 -4.83
C GLN A 35 4.74 -17.59 -4.33
N LEU A 36 4.35 -17.92 -3.10
CA LEU A 36 3.15 -17.36 -2.46
C LEU A 36 3.25 -15.82 -2.33
N LEU A 37 4.38 -15.33 -1.82
CA LEU A 37 4.61 -13.89 -1.65
C LEU A 37 4.65 -13.15 -3.00
N GLU A 38 5.31 -13.71 -4.00
CA GLU A 38 5.35 -13.16 -5.36
C GLU A 38 3.96 -13.11 -5.99
N THR A 39 3.18 -14.18 -5.86
CA THR A 39 1.79 -14.25 -6.33
C THR A 39 0.91 -13.23 -5.63
N ALA A 40 1.05 -13.10 -4.30
CA ALA A 40 0.30 -12.13 -3.52
C ALA A 40 0.67 -10.69 -3.88
N ALA A 41 1.96 -10.41 -4.10
CA ALA A 41 2.43 -9.10 -4.56
C ALA A 41 1.88 -8.75 -5.94
N HIS A 42 1.88 -9.72 -6.87
CA HIS A 42 1.30 -9.51 -8.20
C HIS A 42 -0.22 -9.27 -8.14
N LYS A 43 -0.95 -9.96 -7.26
CA LYS A 43 -2.38 -9.70 -7.05
C LYS A 43 -2.67 -8.36 -6.36
N ARG A 44 -1.68 -7.80 -5.66
CA ARG A 44 -1.74 -6.49 -5.01
C ARG A 44 -1.38 -5.34 -5.94
N GLU A 45 -1.26 -5.58 -7.27
CA GLU A 45 -1.22 -4.54 -8.31
C GLU A 45 -2.02 -3.32 -7.83
N PRO A 46 -1.37 -2.16 -7.70
CA PRO A 46 -1.93 -1.02 -7.02
C PRO A 46 -3.19 -0.67 -7.79
N ARG A 47 -4.36 -0.91 -7.18
CA ARG A 47 -5.56 -0.23 -7.64
C ARG A 47 -5.20 1.24 -7.51
N PRO A 48 -4.98 1.99 -8.61
CA PRO A 48 -4.59 3.37 -8.48
C PRO A 48 -5.69 4.00 -7.63
N SER A 49 -5.29 4.55 -6.49
CA SER A 49 -6.18 5.28 -5.60
C SER A 49 -6.56 6.62 -6.25
N THR A 50 -6.83 6.62 -7.55
CA THR A 50 -7.29 7.77 -8.33
C THR A 50 -8.79 7.96 -8.17
N ALA A 51 -9.56 6.90 -7.91
CA ALA A 51 -11.01 7.03 -7.75
C ALA A 51 -11.46 7.91 -6.57
N VAL A 52 -10.66 8.01 -5.50
CA VAL A 52 -10.96 8.92 -4.37
C VAL A 52 -10.31 10.30 -4.53
N SER A 53 -9.19 10.40 -5.24
CA SER A 53 -8.51 11.68 -5.51
C SER A 53 -9.24 12.51 -6.59
N ASP A 54 -9.84 11.85 -7.58
CA ASP A 54 -10.63 12.50 -8.64
C ASP A 54 -11.98 13.01 -8.11
N MET A 55 -12.59 12.30 -7.14
CA MET A 55 -13.81 12.80 -6.46
C MET A 55 -13.53 14.04 -5.62
N ILE A 56 -12.35 14.15 -4.99
CA ILE A 56 -12.01 15.33 -4.19
C ILE A 56 -11.60 16.55 -5.03
N GLY A 57 -10.99 16.35 -6.20
CA GLY A 57 -10.69 17.45 -7.14
C GLY A 57 -11.94 18.11 -7.75
N SER A 58 -13.02 17.32 -7.93
CA SER A 58 -14.28 17.81 -8.50
C SER A 58 -15.03 18.78 -7.57
N PHE A 59 -14.98 18.58 -6.25
CA PHE A 59 -15.61 19.54 -5.33
C PHE A 59 -14.80 20.83 -5.16
N ALA A 60 -13.47 20.76 -5.27
CA ALA A 60 -12.61 21.94 -5.12
C ALA A 60 -12.78 22.90 -6.31
N SER A 61 -13.10 22.37 -7.49
CA SER A 61 -13.28 23.16 -8.71
C SER A 61 -14.57 23.98 -8.73
N ARG A 62 -15.53 23.69 -7.84
CA ARG A 62 -16.81 24.41 -7.74
C ARG A 62 -16.76 25.65 -6.83
N ALA A 63 -15.65 25.91 -6.15
CA ALA A 63 -15.46 27.08 -5.29
C ALA A 63 -14.90 28.32 -6.03
N ASN A 64 -14.80 28.29 -7.37
CA ASN A 64 -14.47 29.48 -8.15
C ASN A 64 -15.69 30.43 -8.23
N LEU A 65 -16.04 31.06 -7.11
CA LEU A 65 -16.93 32.22 -7.09
C LEU A 65 -16.20 33.39 -7.75
N PRO A 66 -16.80 34.07 -8.74
CA PRO A 66 -16.22 35.29 -9.29
C PRO A 66 -16.13 36.35 -8.20
N ALA A 67 -14.95 36.99 -8.09
CA ALA A 67 -14.72 38.12 -7.21
C ALA A 67 -15.76 39.22 -7.45
N MET A 68 -16.56 39.54 -6.44
CA MET A 68 -17.46 40.69 -6.46
C MET A 68 -16.67 41.98 -6.14
N PRO A 69 -16.86 43.08 -6.88
CA PRO A 69 -16.22 44.35 -6.57
C PRO A 69 -16.90 44.97 -5.33
N CYS A 70 -16.07 45.40 -4.39
CA CYS A 70 -16.52 46.18 -3.22
C CYS A 70 -16.97 47.57 -3.70
N PHE A 71 -18.24 47.93 -3.48
CA PHE A 71 -18.68 49.32 -3.57
C PHE A 71 -18.71 49.92 -2.16
N GLY A 72 -18.10 51.10 -2.04
CA GLY A 72 -17.95 51.88 -0.81
C GLY A 72 -19.14 52.76 -0.48
#